data_AF-A0A316MEM7-F1
#
_entry.id   AF-A0A316MEM7-F1
#
_cell.length_a   1.000
_cell.length_b   1.000
_cell.length_c   1.000
_cell.angle_alpha   90.00
_cell.angle_beta   90.00
_cell.angle_gamma   90.00
#
_symmetry.space_group_name_H-M   'P 1'
#
loop_
_entity.id
_entity.type
_entity.pdbx_description
1 polymer ?
#
loop_
_entity_poly.entity_id
_entity_poly.type
_entity_poly.pdbx_seq_one_letter_code
_entity_poly.pdbx_strand_id
1 'polypeptide(L)'
;MFRLWAKIFKENHLLKDVVICNDQEDTRTHKVFQALDEACYELDLTRPIWLDLNIRDFKRHSKTRFTQDSFIEHIDFDYLEIQVIEED
;
A
#
# COMPACT_ATOMS: atom_id res chain seq x y z
N MET A 1 -14.02 0.16 -11.69
CA MET A 1 -12.94 1.08 -11.26
C MET A 1 -12.24 0.50 -10.05
N PHE A 2 -10.91 0.44 -10.03
CA PHE A 2 -10.14 -0.03 -8.86
C PHE A 2 -9.53 1.17 -8.13
N ARG A 3 -9.69 1.24 -6.81
CA ARG A 3 -9.09 2.30 -5.99
C ARG A 3 -8.35 1.73 -4.80
N LEU A 4 -7.10 2.15 -4.63
CA LEU A 4 -6.24 1.79 -3.52
C LEU A 4 -5.87 3.04 -2.73
N TRP A 5 -6.10 2.99 -1.42
CA TRP A 5 -5.75 4.05 -0.50
C TRP A 5 -4.51 3.64 0.28
N ALA A 6 -3.43 4.40 0.12
CA ALA A 6 -2.20 4.24 0.86
C ALA A 6 -2.07 5.36 1.88
N LYS A 7 -1.71 5.02 3.12
CA LYS A 7 -1.67 5.92 4.28
C LYS A 7 -0.39 5.68 5.08
N ILE A 8 0.38 6.72 5.31
CA ILE A 8 1.55 6.71 6.19
C ILE A 8 1.12 7.12 7.59
N PHE A 9 1.44 6.27 8.56
CA PHE A 9 1.25 6.57 9.98
C PHE A 9 2.58 6.68 10.69
N LYS A 10 2.69 7.70 11.55
CA LYS A 10 3.80 7.90 12.48
C LYS A 10 3.24 8.32 13.83
N GLU A 11 3.63 7.67 14.92
CA GLU A 11 3.21 8.02 16.29
C GLU A 11 1.68 8.16 16.42
N ASN A 12 0.94 7.21 15.83
CA ASN A 12 -0.54 7.23 15.78
C ASN A 12 -1.17 8.39 14.99
N HIS A 13 -0.37 9.21 14.31
CA HIS A 13 -0.82 10.32 13.47
C HIS A 13 -0.69 9.94 12.00
N LEU A 14 -1.70 10.32 11.20
CA LEU A 14 -1.65 10.21 9.75
C LEU A 14 -0.74 11.32 9.22
N LEU A 15 0.39 10.97 8.60
CA LEU A 15 1.32 11.95 8.03
C LEU A 15 0.93 12.33 6.61
N LYS A 16 0.69 11.32 5.79
CA LYS A 16 0.35 11.47 4.37
C LYS A 16 -0.58 10.35 3.96
N ASP A 17 -1.45 10.64 3.02
CA ASP A 17 -2.24 9.63 2.36
C ASP A 17 -2.41 9.97 0.89
N VAL A 18 -2.61 8.92 0.09
CA VAL A 18 -2.76 9.02 -1.36
C VAL A 18 -3.74 7.97 -1.84
N VAL A 19 -4.63 8.37 -2.76
CA VAL A 19 -5.62 7.47 -3.36
C VAL A 19 -5.27 7.29 -4.82
N ILE A 20 -4.86 6.07 -5.16
CA ILE A 20 -4.53 5.69 -6.52
C ILE A 20 -5.74 5.05 -7.18
N CYS A 21 -6.14 5.61 -8.32
CA CYS A 21 -7.24 5.11 -9.13
C CYS A 21 -6.68 4.38 -10.35
N ASN A 22 -6.93 3.08 -10.44
CA ASN A 22 -6.55 2.28 -11.59
C ASN A 22 -7.82 1.76 -12.29
N ASP A 23 -8.01 2.11 -13.57
CA ASP A 23 -9.15 1.65 -14.37
C ASP A 23 -8.76 0.62 -15.44
N GLN A 24 -7.51 0.15 -15.42
CA GLN A 24 -7.02 -0.86 -16.37
C GLN A 24 -7.77 -2.20 -16.23
N GLU A 25 -8.07 -2.88 -17.33
CA GLU A 25 -8.60 -4.26 -17.33
C GLU A 25 -7.47 -5.27 -17.09
N ASP A 26 -7.04 -5.36 -15.83
CA ASP A 26 -5.93 -6.22 -15.39
C ASP A 26 -6.33 -7.14 -14.23
N THR A 27 -5.47 -8.10 -13.89
CA THR A 27 -5.67 -8.94 -12.70
C THR A 27 -5.65 -8.10 -11.42
N ARG A 28 -6.45 -8.49 -10.40
CA ARG A 28 -6.47 -7.82 -9.10
C ARG A 28 -5.07 -7.61 -8.51
N THR A 29 -4.20 -8.62 -8.64
CA THR A 29 -2.82 -8.55 -8.20
C THR A 29 -2.03 -7.47 -8.95
N HIS A 30 -2.10 -7.42 -10.28
CA HIS A 30 -1.43 -6.38 -11.06
C HIS A 30 -1.93 -4.98 -10.70
N LYS A 31 -3.24 -4.79 -10.55
CA LYS A 31 -3.83 -3.51 -10.14
C LYS A 31 -3.27 -3.02 -8.81
N VAL A 32 -3.18 -3.91 -7.81
CA VAL A 32 -2.61 -3.61 -6.49
C VAL A 32 -1.13 -3.27 -6.60
N PHE A 33 -0.35 -4.04 -7.36
CA PHE A 33 1.09 -3.76 -7.52
C PHE A 33 1.35 -2.43 -8.22
N GLN A 34 0.60 -2.11 -9.29
CA GLN A 34 0.71 -0.83 -9.98
C GLN A 34 0.32 0.33 -9.07
N ALA A 35 -0.81 0.20 -8.37
CA ALA A 35 -1.29 1.26 -7.47
C ALA A 35 -0.37 1.45 -6.25
N LEU A 36 0.21 0.37 -5.74
CA LEU A 36 1.25 0.45 -4.71
C LEU A 36 2.50 1.16 -5.23
N ASP A 37 2.94 0.86 -6.46
CA ASP A 37 4.11 1.48 -7.05
C ASP A 37 3.94 2.99 -7.23
N GLU A 38 2.77 3.40 -7.73
CA GLU A 38 2.41 4.80 -7.90
C GLU A 38 2.27 5.52 -6.54
N ALA A 39 1.65 4.87 -5.55
CA ALA A 39 1.60 5.41 -4.20
C ALA A 39 3.00 5.58 -3.59
N CYS A 40 3.88 4.59 -3.76
CA CYS A 40 5.28 4.70 -3.31
C CYS A 40 6.01 5.85 -4.02
N TYR A 41 5.78 6.02 -5.33
CA TYR A 41 6.36 7.12 -6.10
C TYR A 41 5.87 8.49 -5.59
N GLU A 42 4.57 8.69 -5.37
CA GLU A 42 4.02 9.95 -4.84
C GLU A 42 4.47 10.24 -3.40
N LEU A 43 4.66 9.19 -2.60
CA LEU A 43 5.09 9.30 -1.21
C LEU A 43 6.60 9.46 -1.05
N ASP A 44 7.37 9.39 -2.15
CA ASP A 44 8.83 9.37 -2.17
C ASP A 44 9.41 8.19 -1.34
N LEU A 45 8.82 7.01 -1.51
CA LEU A 45 9.16 5.79 -0.79
C LEU A 45 9.69 4.72 -1.75
N THR A 46 10.59 3.88 -1.23
CA THR A 46 10.94 2.65 -1.92
C THR A 46 9.82 1.62 -1.85
N ARG A 47 9.76 0.74 -2.87
CA ARG A 47 8.76 -0.34 -2.93
C ARG A 47 8.92 -1.25 -1.71
N PRO A 48 7.88 -1.45 -0.88
CA PRO A 48 7.97 -2.37 0.23
C PRO A 48 7.96 -3.83 -0.25
N ILE A 49 8.64 -4.66 0.51
CA ILE A 49 8.67 -6.11 0.34
C ILE A 49 7.37 -6.70 0.86
N TRP A 50 6.76 -7.57 0.06
CA TRP A 50 5.58 -8.35 0.48
C TRP A 50 6.00 -9.54 1.33
N LEU A 51 5.82 -9.42 2.64
CA LEU A 51 5.99 -10.52 3.58
C LEU A 51 4.77 -11.44 3.57
N ASP A 52 4.94 -12.70 3.98
CA ASP A 52 3.84 -13.68 4.11
C ASP A 52 2.69 -13.17 4.97
N LEU A 53 3.01 -12.43 6.04
CA LEU A 53 2.00 -11.80 6.91
C LEU A 53 1.14 -10.83 6.10
N ASN A 54 1.78 -9.99 5.30
CA ASN A 54 1.12 -8.93 4.55
C ASN A 54 0.22 -9.53 3.49
N ILE A 55 0.68 -10.59 2.82
CA ILE A 55 -0.08 -11.34 1.82
C ILE A 55 -1.32 -11.99 2.46
N ARG A 56 -1.18 -12.59 3.65
CA ARG A 56 -2.29 -13.21 4.38
C ARG A 56 -3.33 -12.19 4.81
N ASP A 57 -2.90 -11.05 5.35
CA ASP A 57 -3.80 -9.98 5.79
C ASP A 57 -4.55 -9.38 4.58
N PHE A 58 -3.81 -9.10 3.51
CA PHE A 58 -4.37 -8.55 2.28
C PHE A 58 -5.41 -9.46 1.63
N LYS A 59 -5.14 -10.77 1.58
CA LYS A 59 -6.12 -11.74 1.06
C LYS A 59 -7.42 -11.79 1.87
N ARG A 60 -7.34 -11.53 3.18
CA ARG A 60 -8.48 -11.64 4.10
C ARG A 60 -9.29 -10.35 4.22
N HIS A 61 -8.63 -9.19 4.18
CA HIS A 61 -9.22 -7.91 4.49
C HIS A 61 -9.14 -6.89 3.35
N SER A 62 -8.52 -7.23 2.22
CA SER A 62 -8.16 -6.28 1.16
C SER A 62 -7.36 -5.07 1.72
N LYS A 63 -6.67 -5.30 2.84
CA LYS A 63 -5.91 -4.31 3.61
C LYS A 63 -4.64 -4.97 4.14
N THR A 64 -3.54 -4.23 4.18
CA THR A 64 -2.31 -4.69 4.81
C THR A 64 -1.44 -3.52 5.26
N ARG A 65 -0.45 -3.80 6.10
CA ARG A 65 0.47 -2.81 6.69
C ARG A 65 1.90 -3.22 6.47
N PHE A 66 2.69 -2.32 5.92
CA PHE A 66 4.13 -2.46 5.74
C PHE A 66 4.83 -1.66 6.83
N THR A 67 5.47 -2.36 7.75
CA THR A 67 6.33 -1.76 8.78
C THR A 67 7.76 -1.63 8.25
N GLN A 68 8.67 -1.04 9.04
CA GLN A 68 10.09 -0.91 8.71
C GLN A 68 10.74 -2.22 8.20
N ASP A 69 10.29 -3.39 8.68
CA ASP A 69 10.81 -4.70 8.25
C ASP A 69 10.54 -5.00 6.77
N SER A 70 9.48 -4.39 6.21
CA SER A 70 9.15 -4.49 4.79
C SER A 70 10.00 -3.55 3.92
N PHE A 71 10.74 -2.60 4.49
CA PHE A 71 11.55 -1.64 3.73
C PHE A 71 13.04 -1.95 3.89
N ILE A 72 13.75 -1.95 2.77
CA ILE A 72 15.21 -2.12 2.76
C ILE A 72 15.89 -0.87 3.33
N GLU A 73 15.31 0.30 3.08
CA GLU A 73 15.78 1.57 3.58
C GLU A 73 15.09 1.96 4.89
N HIS A 74 15.75 2.84 5.65
CA HIS A 74 15.15 3.38 6.85
C HIS A 74 14.01 4.32 6.50
N ILE A 75 12.83 4.07 7.07
CA ILE A 75 11.65 4.90 6.94
C ILE A 75 11.46 5.73 8.21
N ASP A 76 11.08 6.99 8.06
CA ASP A 76 10.88 7.90 9.20
C ASP A 76 9.47 7.78 9.83
N PHE A 77 8.73 6.73 9.50
CA PHE A 77 7.35 6.46 9.92
C PHE A 77 7.18 5.05 10.47
N ASP A 78 6.08 4.79 11.20
CA ASP A 78 5.84 3.49 11.84
C ASP A 78 5.42 2.42 10.83
N TYR A 79 4.44 2.75 9.98
CA TYR A 79 3.97 1.84 8.93
C TYR A 79 3.24 2.57 7.80
N LEU A 80 3.33 1.98 6.61
CA LEU A 80 2.49 2.29 5.46
C LEU A 80 1.32 1.30 5.43
N GLU A 81 0.10 1.78 5.62
CA GLU A 81 -1.12 0.99 5.45
C GLU A 81 -1.64 1.16 4.02
N ILE A 82 -1.92 0.04 3.34
CA ILE A 82 -2.65 0.07 2.07
C ILE A 82 -4.00 -0.64 2.21
N GLN A 83 -5.01 -0.11 1.54
CA GLN A 83 -6.36 -0.65 1.55
C GLN A 83 -7.02 -0.47 0.18
N VAL A 84 -7.58 -1.55 -0.36
CA VAL A 84 -8.47 -1.45 -1.52
C VAL A 84 -9.82 -0.95 -1.02
N ILE A 85 -10.27 0.19 -1.54
CA ILE A 85 -11.56 0.82 -1.18
C ILE A 85 -12.64 0.54 -2.23
N GLU A 86 -12.24 0.33 -3.50
CA GLU A 86 -13.13 -0.08 -4.58
C GLU A 86 -12.44 -1.15 -5.43
N GLU A 87 -13.15 -2.24 -5.68
CA GLU A 87 -12.84 -3.28 -6.66
C GLU A 87 -14.17 -3.66 -7.35
N ASP A 88 -14.35 -3.29 -8.62
CA ASP A 88 -15.47 -3.75 -9.48
C ASP A 88 -15.11 -5.08 -10.17
#